data_AF-A0A962LWD7-F1
#
_entry.id   AF-A0A962LWD7-F1
#
_cell.length_a   1.000
_cell.length_b   1.000
_cell.length_c   1.000
_cell.angle_alpha   90.00
_cell.angle_beta   90.00
_cell.angle_gamma   90.00
#
_symmetry.space_group_name_H-M   'P 1'
#
loop_
_entity.id
_entity.type
_entity.pdbx_description
1 polymer ?
#
loop_
_entity_poly.entity_id
_entity_poly.type
_entity_poly.pdbx_seq_one_letter_code
_entity_poly.pdbx_strand_id
1 'polypeptide(L)'
;ISEAFPGQMWMPEKSFCSPLGYGGKVDLHSKSVVADFKTKDFGPDDKVCAYDDQIMQLDAYRHGLGYPSATLANIYVSRSHPGEVRVIVHDEGDHFQRFSLLLEYWKLSKGYTPMAQAA
;
A
#
# COMPACT_ATOMS: atom_id res chain seq x y z
N ILE A 1 13.20 -9.61 0.27
CA ILE A 1 12.57 -8.65 -0.69
C ILE A 1 13.35 -8.55 -2.00
N SER A 2 14.68 -8.45 -1.99
CA SER A 2 15.50 -8.36 -3.21
C SER A 2 15.40 -9.59 -4.12
N GLU A 3 15.10 -10.77 -3.58
CA GLU A 3 14.81 -11.97 -4.37
C GLU A 3 13.49 -11.85 -5.15
N ALA A 4 12.45 -11.29 -4.53
CA ALA A 4 11.14 -11.08 -5.16
C ALA A 4 11.17 -9.91 -6.16
N PHE A 5 11.93 -8.85 -5.85
CA PHE A 5 12.05 -7.66 -6.68
C PHE A 5 13.53 -7.27 -6.83
N PRO A 6 14.27 -7.92 -7.73
CA PRO A 6 15.69 -7.65 -7.92
C PRO A 6 15.93 -6.27 -8.55
N GLY A 7 17.07 -5.66 -8.23
CA GLY A 7 17.54 -4.43 -8.87
C GLY A 7 16.79 -3.15 -8.50
N GLN A 8 15.91 -3.19 -7.50
CA GLN A 8 15.14 -2.03 -7.08
C GLN A 8 16.00 -1.00 -6.33
N MET A 9 15.83 0.28 -6.67
CA MET A 9 16.33 1.40 -5.87
C MET A 9 15.28 1.77 -4.82
N TRP A 10 15.47 1.28 -3.60
CA TRP A 10 14.50 1.43 -2.52
C TRP A 10 14.56 2.80 -1.84
N MET A 11 13.39 3.34 -1.53
CA MET A 11 13.16 4.59 -0.82
C MET A 11 12.22 4.30 0.37
N PRO A 12 12.74 4.30 1.61
CA PRO A 12 11.94 4.02 2.79
C PRO A 12 11.17 5.27 3.27
N GLU A 13 10.06 5.03 3.97
CA GLU A 13 9.39 5.99 4.87
C GLU A 13 9.01 7.34 4.23
N LYS A 14 8.67 7.35 2.94
CA LYS A 14 8.32 8.58 2.23
C LYS A 14 6.88 9.00 2.55
N SER A 15 6.72 10.24 2.99
CA SER A 15 5.41 10.86 3.16
C SER A 15 4.94 11.54 1.87
N PHE A 16 3.62 11.59 1.67
CA PHE A 16 3.00 12.39 0.62
C PHE A 16 1.69 13.04 1.12
N CYS A 17 1.28 14.10 0.43
CA CYS A 17 -0.04 14.72 0.57
C CYS A 17 -0.67 14.79 -0.82
N SER A 18 -1.82 14.15 -1.00
CA SER A 18 -2.54 14.12 -2.26
C SER A 18 -3.50 15.30 -2.37
N PRO A 19 -3.62 15.95 -3.54
CA PRO A 19 -4.63 16.99 -3.77
C PRO A 19 -6.06 16.45 -3.64
N LEU A 20 -6.26 15.12 -3.67
CA LEU A 20 -7.55 14.49 -3.40
C LEU A 20 -7.94 14.53 -1.91
N GLY A 21 -7.13 15.12 -1.03
CA GLY A 21 -7.47 15.29 0.39
C GLY A 21 -7.17 14.08 1.26
N TYR A 22 -6.18 13.27 0.88
CA TYR A 22 -5.62 12.20 1.71
C TYR A 22 -4.10 12.26 1.70
N GLY A 23 -3.47 11.68 2.70
CA GLY A 23 -2.01 11.57 2.78
C GLY A 23 -1.61 10.19 3.26
N GLY A 24 -0.32 9.90 3.19
CA GLY A 24 0.22 8.63 3.62
C GLY A 24 1.70 8.71 3.94
N LYS A 25 2.17 7.71 4.67
CA LYS A 25 3.58 7.42 4.87
C LYS A 25 3.81 5.98 4.44
N VAL A 26 4.67 5.80 3.45
CA VAL A 26 4.88 4.53 2.79
C VAL A 26 6.11 3.86 3.38
N ASP A 27 5.96 2.64 3.92
CA ASP A 27 7.06 1.89 4.54
C ASP A 27 8.25 1.78 3.58
N LEU A 28 8.00 1.30 2.35
CA LEU A 28 9.04 1.10 1.34
C LEU A 28 8.48 1.21 -0.07
N HIS A 29 9.18 1.91 -0.95
CA HIS A 29 8.82 1.94 -2.37
C HIS A 29 10.05 2.10 -3.27
N SER A 30 9.85 1.85 -4.55
CA SER A 30 10.72 2.26 -5.64
C SER A 30 9.85 2.97 -6.70
N LYS A 31 10.39 3.24 -7.89
CA LYS A 31 9.58 3.71 -9.02
C LYS A 31 8.64 2.63 -9.59
N SER A 32 8.86 1.36 -9.25
CA SER A 32 8.11 0.22 -9.83
C SER A 32 7.42 -0.68 -8.81
N VAL A 33 7.68 -0.52 -7.51
CA VAL A 33 7.05 -1.32 -6.45
C VAL A 33 6.67 -0.43 -5.27
N VAL A 34 5.48 -0.61 -4.72
CA VAL A 34 5.08 -0.08 -3.42
C VAL A 34 4.85 -1.26 -2.48
N ALA A 35 5.55 -1.26 -1.35
CA ALA A 35 5.55 -2.35 -0.39
C ALA A 35 5.18 -1.86 1.01
N ASP A 36 4.49 -2.73 1.75
CA ASP A 36 4.07 -2.48 3.12
C ASP A 36 4.29 -3.74 3.96
N PHE A 37 4.87 -3.56 5.15
CA PHE A 37 5.21 -4.67 6.04
C PHE A 37 4.08 -4.94 7.02
N LYS A 38 3.64 -6.19 7.05
CA LYS A 38 2.63 -6.68 7.99
C LYS A 38 3.23 -7.78 8.86
N THR A 39 2.70 -7.91 10.08
CA THR A 39 3.03 -9.03 10.96
C THR A 39 1.80 -9.88 11.21
N LYS A 40 2.00 -11.20 11.28
CA LYS A 40 0.93 -12.18 11.50
C LYS A 40 1.53 -13.44 12.12
N ASP A 41 0.73 -14.22 12.84
CA ASP A 41 1.14 -15.56 13.25
C ASP A 41 0.84 -16.52 12.10
N PHE A 42 1.88 -17.17 11.58
CA PHE A 42 1.77 -18.20 10.55
C PHE A 42 3.05 -19.05 10.51
N GLY A 43 2.91 -20.33 10.15
CA GLY A 43 4.01 -21.25 9.90
C GLY A 43 4.26 -21.49 8.40
N PRO A 44 5.18 -22.40 8.07
CA PRO A 44 5.58 -22.67 6.69
C PRO A 44 4.42 -23.11 5.77
N ASP A 45 3.51 -23.94 6.30
CA ASP A 45 2.40 -24.54 5.54
C ASP A 45 1.11 -23.72 5.58
N ASP A 46 1.10 -22.60 6.32
CA ASP A 46 -0.09 -21.76 6.46
C ASP A 46 -0.31 -20.89 5.23
N LYS A 47 -1.58 -20.76 4.83
CA LYS A 47 -1.99 -19.81 3.80
C LYS A 47 -2.02 -18.39 4.36
N VAL A 48 -1.24 -17.50 3.76
CA VAL A 48 -1.25 -16.06 4.05
C VAL A 48 -1.91 -15.32 2.89
N CYS A 49 -3.01 -14.63 3.17
CA CYS A 49 -3.71 -13.75 2.22
C CYS A 49 -3.67 -12.31 2.75
N ALA A 50 -3.58 -11.35 1.83
CA ALA A 50 -3.83 -9.95 2.15
C ALA A 50 -5.32 -9.69 2.36
N TYR A 51 -5.62 -8.66 3.15
CA TYR A 51 -6.97 -8.13 3.30
C TYR A 51 -7.21 -7.03 2.24
N ASP A 52 -8.44 -6.90 1.76
CA ASP A 52 -8.80 -5.91 0.73
C ASP A 52 -8.34 -4.48 1.09
N ASP A 53 -8.50 -4.08 2.35
CA ASP A 53 -8.06 -2.76 2.84
C ASP A 53 -6.55 -2.54 2.72
N GLN A 54 -5.74 -3.59 2.79
CA GLN A 54 -4.29 -3.49 2.63
C GLN A 54 -3.90 -3.30 1.17
N ILE A 55 -4.64 -3.92 0.25
CA ILE A 55 -4.44 -3.74 -1.19
C ILE A 55 -4.88 -2.32 -1.58
N MET A 56 -6.03 -1.86 -1.08
CA MET A 56 -6.50 -0.48 -1.25
C MET A 56 -5.51 0.55 -0.70
N GLN A 57 -4.91 0.30 0.47
CA GLN A 57 -3.86 1.15 1.05
C GLN A 57 -2.66 1.27 0.10
N LEU A 58 -2.13 0.14 -0.39
CA LEU A 58 -1.00 0.11 -1.31
C LEU A 58 -1.32 0.83 -2.63
N ASP A 59 -2.54 0.64 -3.16
CA ASP A 59 -2.97 1.31 -4.39
C ASP A 59 -3.10 2.83 -4.20
N ALA A 60 -3.70 3.26 -3.08
CA ALA A 60 -3.76 4.68 -2.71
C ALA A 60 -2.37 5.31 -2.57
N TYR A 61 -1.39 4.57 -2.05
CA TYR A 61 0.00 5.00 -1.90
C TYR A 61 0.72 5.15 -3.25
N ARG A 62 0.57 4.19 -4.18
CA ARG A 62 1.21 4.34 -5.50
C ARG A 62 0.66 5.53 -6.27
N HIS A 63 -0.64 5.82 -6.14
CA HIS A 63 -1.25 7.03 -6.69
C HIS A 63 -0.73 8.30 -5.99
N GLY A 64 -0.65 8.29 -4.66
CA GLY A 64 -0.12 9.41 -3.87
C GLY A 64 1.34 9.73 -4.13
N LEU A 65 2.13 8.73 -4.52
CA LEU A 65 3.54 8.86 -4.90
C LEU A 65 3.75 9.24 -6.37
N GLY A 66 2.70 9.20 -7.20
CA GLY A 66 2.77 9.46 -8.64
C GLY A 66 3.27 8.28 -9.49
N TYR A 67 3.14 7.05 -9.00
CA TYR A 67 3.52 5.82 -9.69
C TYR A 67 2.32 4.86 -9.85
N PRO A 68 1.26 5.24 -10.58
CA PRO A 68 0.00 4.48 -10.63
C PRO A 68 0.13 3.08 -11.25
N SER A 69 1.24 2.75 -11.89
CA SER A 69 1.53 1.42 -12.44
C SER A 69 2.54 0.62 -11.62
N ALA A 70 2.93 1.10 -10.43
CA ALA A 70 3.82 0.34 -9.56
C ALA A 70 3.12 -0.92 -9.05
N THR A 71 3.85 -2.02 -9.00
CA THR A 71 3.40 -3.28 -8.41
C THR A 71 3.13 -3.11 -6.93
N LEU A 72 2.04 -3.69 -6.44
CA LEU A 72 1.64 -3.66 -5.04
C LEU A 72 2.12 -4.93 -4.34
N ALA A 73 2.76 -4.81 -3.18
CA ALA A 73 3.21 -5.97 -2.41
C ALA A 73 3.01 -5.82 -0.90
N ASN A 74 2.34 -6.77 -0.27
CA ASN A 74 2.40 -6.92 1.19
C ASN A 74 3.49 -7.92 1.57
N ILE A 75 4.29 -7.56 2.57
CA ILE A 75 5.37 -8.41 3.09
C ILE A 75 5.00 -8.82 4.51
N TYR A 76 4.60 -10.09 4.65
CA TYR A 76 4.25 -10.65 5.94
C TYR A 76 5.48 -11.26 6.60
N VAL A 77 5.77 -10.80 7.81
CA VAL A 77 6.80 -11.38 8.68
C VAL A 77 6.11 -12.17 9.79
N SER A 78 6.46 -13.45 9.93
CA SER A 78 5.87 -14.28 10.97
C SER A 78 6.34 -13.85 12.36
N ARG A 79 5.40 -13.77 13.30
CA ARG A 79 5.72 -13.53 14.72
C ARG A 79 5.89 -14.84 15.50
N SER A 80 5.44 -15.96 14.95
CA SER A 80 5.47 -17.28 15.60
C SER A 80 6.58 -18.20 15.09
N HIS A 81 7.11 -17.95 13.88
CA HIS A 81 8.15 -18.76 13.24
C HIS A 81 9.30 -17.87 12.73
N PRO A 82 10.41 -17.72 13.48
CA PRO A 82 11.51 -16.85 13.10
C PRO A 82 12.08 -17.18 11.71
N GLY A 83 12.29 -16.13 10.90
CA GLY A 83 12.78 -16.26 9.52
C GLY A 83 11.69 -16.52 8.48
N GLU A 84 10.46 -16.84 8.89
CA GLU A 84 9.36 -17.11 7.98
C GLU A 84 8.78 -15.79 7.43
N VAL A 85 8.86 -15.61 6.10
CA VAL A 85 8.37 -14.42 5.39
C VAL A 85 7.55 -14.82 4.17
N ARG A 86 6.46 -14.09 3.90
CA ARG A 86 5.66 -14.24 2.68
C ARG A 86 5.53 -12.90 1.97
N VAL A 87 5.86 -12.88 0.68
CA VAL A 87 5.62 -11.72 -0.19
C VAL A 87 4.38 -12.02 -1.01
N ILE A 88 3.32 -11.23 -0.80
CA ILE A 88 2.08 -11.33 -1.56
C ILE A 88 2.07 -10.18 -2.55
N VAL A 89 2.17 -10.51 -3.84
CA VAL A 89 2.09 -9.57 -4.96
C VAL A 89 0.64 -9.54 -5.44
N HIS A 90 0.11 -8.33 -5.65
CA HIS A 90 -1.28 -8.17 -6.08
C HIS A 90 -1.36 -7.82 -7.56
N ASP A 91 -2.36 -8.41 -8.21
CA ASP A 91 -2.74 -8.07 -9.56
C ASP A 91 -3.40 -6.68 -9.61
N GLU A 92 -3.47 -6.12 -10.81
CA GLU A 92 -4.27 -4.92 -11.06
C GLU A 92 -5.75 -5.19 -10.81
N GLY A 93 -6.48 -4.15 -10.39
CA GLY A 93 -7.88 -4.25 -10.04
C GLY A 93 -8.53 -2.89 -9.84
N ASP A 94 -9.69 -2.89 -9.19
CA ASP A 94 -10.47 -1.70 -8.86
C ASP A 94 -10.12 -1.12 -7.47
N HIS A 95 -8.96 -1.49 -6.90
CA HIS A 95 -8.60 -1.15 -5.51
C HIS A 95 -8.55 0.36 -5.26
N PHE A 96 -7.92 1.14 -6.16
CA PHE A 96 -7.93 2.60 -6.05
C PHE A 96 -9.33 3.20 -6.17
N GLN A 97 -10.20 2.62 -7.01
CA GLN A 97 -11.59 3.08 -7.14
C GLN A 97 -12.36 2.82 -5.83
N ARG A 98 -12.20 1.64 -5.23
CA ARG A 98 -12.79 1.33 -3.92
C ARG A 98 -12.28 2.26 -2.83
N PHE A 99 -10.96 2.49 -2.78
CA PHE A 99 -10.37 3.47 -1.87
C PHE A 99 -10.97 4.87 -2.08
N SER A 100 -11.11 5.30 -3.33
CA SER A 100 -11.66 6.62 -3.68
C SER A 100 -13.11 6.77 -3.22
N LEU A 101 -13.94 5.73 -3.39
CA LEU A 101 -15.31 5.72 -2.88
C LEU A 101 -15.36 5.79 -1.34
N LEU A 102 -14.49 5.07 -0.64
CA LEU A 102 -14.38 5.14 0.82
C LEU A 102 -13.90 6.52 1.29
N LEU A 103 -12.97 7.13 0.56
CA LEU A 103 -12.50 8.48 0.82
C LEU A 103 -13.65 9.47 0.66
N GLU A 104 -14.42 9.42 -0.42
CA GLU A 104 -15.58 10.31 -0.61
C GLU A 104 -16.65 10.11 0.47
N TYR A 105 -16.96 8.87 0.83
CA TYR A 105 -17.83 8.57 1.97
C TYR A 105 -17.30 9.23 3.26
N TRP A 106 -16.01 9.06 3.55
CA TRP A 106 -15.39 9.66 4.73
C TRP A 106 -15.49 11.18 4.70
N LYS A 107 -15.18 11.82 3.58
CA LYS A 107 -15.28 13.29 3.41
C LYS A 107 -16.68 13.80 3.72
N LEU A 108 -17.70 13.16 3.14
CA LEU A 108 -19.10 13.48 3.41
C LEU A 108 -19.45 13.29 4.89
N SER A 109 -19.03 12.17 5.49
CA SER A 109 -19.30 11.86 6.90
C SER A 109 -18.66 12.86 7.88
N LYS A 110 -17.59 13.54 7.45
CA LYS A 110 -16.85 14.52 8.26
C LYS A 110 -17.14 15.97 7.86
N GLY A 111 -17.95 16.21 6.83
CA GLY A 111 -18.08 17.54 6.22
C GLY A 111 -16.74 18.10 5.73
N TYR A 112 -15.78 17.23 5.41
CA TYR A 112 -14.44 17.63 5.00
C TYR A 112 -14.43 17.94 3.50
N THR A 113 -14.13 19.19 3.18
CA THR A 113 -13.87 19.63 1.81
C THR A 113 -12.38 19.95 1.70
N PRO A 114 -11.57 19.13 1.01
CA PRO A 114 -10.19 19.49 0.77
C PRO A 114 -10.21 20.79 -0.04
N MET A 115 -9.65 21.87 0.53
CA MET A 115 -9.53 23.12 -0.20
C MET A 115 -8.68 22.86 -1.43
N ALA A 116 -9.27 22.99 -2.62
CA ALA A 116 -8.49 23.20 -3.83
C ALA A 116 -7.75 24.53 -3.62
N GLN A 117 -6.47 24.48 -3.29
CA GLN A 117 -5.61 25.62 -3.59
C GLN A 117 -5.56 25.68 -5.12
N ALA A 118 -6.44 26.51 -5.68
CA ALA A 118 -6.28 27.01 -7.03
C ALA A 118 -4.85 27.56 -7.11
N ALA A 119 -4.01 26.89 -7.90
CA ALA A 119 -2.74 27.43 -8.34
C ALA A 119 -2.99 28.52 -9.38
#